data_AF-A0A926ATM7-F1
#
_entry.id   AF-A0A926ATM7-F1
#
_cell.length_a   1.000
_cell.length_b   1.000
_cell.length_c   1.000
_cell.angle_alpha   90.00
_cell.angle_beta   90.00
_cell.angle_gamma   90.00
#
_symmetry.space_group_name_H-M   'P 1'
#
loop_
_entity.id
_entity.type
_entity.pdbx_description
1 polymer ?
#
loop_
_entity_poly.entity_id
_entity_poly.type
_entity_poly.pdbx_seq_one_letter_code
_entity_poly.pdbx_strand_id
1 'polypeptide(L)'
;MMSNSQREALAVLAEVSELSPDVRLGQLFAHLGFLGEAHLGHGLGDIEDDELVAILYRHREELVSRLPASPNDPIRNTGTASLVSADS
;
A
#
# COMPACT_ATOMS: atom_id res chain seq x y z
N MET A 1 25.31 4.64 14.58
CA MET A 1 23.99 4.40 15.23
C MET A 1 22.94 4.68 14.17
N MET A 2 21.95 3.81 13.99
CA MET A 2 20.89 4.02 12.99
C MET A 2 20.02 5.21 13.36
N SER A 3 19.59 5.98 12.36
CA SER A 3 18.59 7.04 12.54
C SER A 3 17.22 6.43 12.85
N ASN A 4 16.29 7.26 13.36
CA ASN A 4 14.91 6.83 13.58
C ASN A 4 14.24 6.46 12.25
N SER A 5 14.44 7.27 11.22
CA SER A 5 13.90 7.04 9.87
C SER A 5 14.42 5.75 9.25
N GLN A 6 15.70 5.41 9.42
CA GLN A 6 16.24 4.12 8.99
C GLN A 6 15.56 2.95 9.70
N ARG A 7 15.32 3.07 11.01
CA ARG A 7 14.67 2.02 11.80
C ARG A 7 13.23 1.83 11.37
N GLU A 8 12.54 2.93 11.14
CA GLU A 8 11.17 2.95 10.65
C GLU A 8 11.07 2.37 9.25
N ALA A 9 11.94 2.77 8.32
CA ALA A 9 12.00 2.21 6.97
C ALA A 9 12.19 0.68 7.00
N LEU A 10 13.11 0.17 7.82
CA LEU A 10 13.28 -1.29 7.95
C LEU A 10 12.06 -1.99 8.55
N ALA A 11 11.39 -1.36 9.52
CA ALA A 11 10.17 -1.91 10.12
C ALA A 11 9.03 -2.00 9.09
N VAL A 12 8.77 -0.90 8.36
CA VAL A 12 7.72 -0.86 7.34
C VAL A 12 8.05 -1.78 6.16
N LEU A 13 9.33 -1.90 5.77
CA LEU A 13 9.77 -2.85 4.74
C LEU A 13 9.46 -4.30 5.14
N ALA A 14 9.64 -4.66 6.41
CA ALA A 14 9.28 -5.97 6.91
C ALA A 14 7.76 -6.22 6.78
N GLU A 15 6.92 -5.24 7.18
CA GLU A 15 5.46 -5.33 7.02
C GLU A 15 5.03 -5.49 5.55
N VAL A 16 5.63 -4.71 4.65
CA VAL A 16 5.37 -4.82 3.21
C VAL A 16 5.76 -6.20 2.66
N SER A 17 6.88 -6.75 3.12
CA SER A 17 7.30 -8.11 2.75
C SER A 17 6.33 -9.17 3.26
N GLU A 18 5.71 -8.99 4.43
CA GLU A 18 4.70 -9.90 4.96
C GLU A 18 3.37 -9.81 4.20
N LEU A 19 2.99 -8.60 3.75
CA LEU A 19 1.80 -8.38 2.93
C LEU A 19 1.90 -8.94 1.51
N SER A 20 3.12 -9.18 1.02
CA SER A 20 3.39 -9.68 -0.34
C SER A 20 4.28 -10.93 -0.34
N PRO A 21 3.83 -12.06 0.23
CA PRO A 21 4.66 -13.24 0.44
C PRO A 21 5.18 -13.87 -0.87
N ASP A 22 4.50 -13.63 -1.99
CA ASP A 22 4.88 -14.13 -3.31
C ASP A 22 5.93 -13.26 -4.02
N VAL A 23 6.25 -12.08 -3.46
CA VAL A 23 7.22 -11.14 -4.05
C VAL A 23 8.59 -11.38 -3.44
N ARG A 24 9.58 -11.73 -4.27
CA ARG A 24 10.96 -11.87 -3.81
C ARG A 24 11.50 -10.51 -3.37
N LEU A 25 12.35 -10.50 -2.34
CA LEU A 25 12.93 -9.26 -1.80
C LEU A 25 13.60 -8.38 -2.85
N GLY A 26 14.34 -8.96 -3.81
CA GLY A 26 14.95 -8.18 -4.90
C GLY A 26 13.92 -7.53 -5.84
N GLN A 27 12.76 -8.15 -6.05
CA GLN A 27 11.67 -7.56 -6.82
C GLN A 27 10.98 -6.43 -6.04
N LEU A 28 10.86 -6.59 -4.71
CA LEU A 28 10.35 -5.52 -3.86
C LEU A 28 11.24 -4.27 -3.94
N PHE A 29 12.56 -4.42 -3.82
CA PHE A 29 13.48 -3.28 -3.98
C PHE A 29 13.42 -2.65 -5.37
N ALA A 30 13.31 -3.45 -6.44
CA ALA A 30 13.12 -2.91 -7.78
C ALA A 30 11.83 -2.09 -7.89
N HIS A 31 10.73 -2.56 -7.29
CA HIS A 31 9.47 -1.83 -7.27
C HIS A 31 9.57 -0.52 -6.49
N LEU A 32 10.24 -0.52 -5.33
CA LEU A 32 10.51 0.70 -4.57
C LEU A 32 11.35 1.70 -5.38
N GLY A 33 12.32 1.23 -6.17
CA GLY A 33 13.07 2.07 -7.09
C GLY A 33 12.17 2.75 -8.13
N PHE A 34 11.27 2.01 -8.76
CA PHE A 34 10.30 2.59 -9.70
C PHE A 34 9.34 3.59 -9.03
N LEU A 35 8.92 3.32 -7.79
CA LEU A 35 8.07 4.24 -7.04
C LEU A 35 8.80 5.54 -6.69
N GLY A 36 10.08 5.45 -6.32
CA GLY A 36 10.93 6.64 -6.10
C GLY A 36 11.02 7.49 -7.37
N GLU A 37 11.33 6.86 -8.50
CA GLU A 37 11.39 7.59 -9.79
C GLU A 37 10.05 8.22 -10.15
N ALA A 38 8.94 7.51 -9.95
CA ALA A 38 7.60 7.99 -10.30
C ALA A 38 7.11 9.13 -9.41
N HIS A 39 7.46 9.14 -8.12
CA HIS A 39 6.90 10.08 -7.15
C HIS A 39 7.84 11.21 -6.74
N LEU A 40 9.15 10.96 -6.77
CA LEU A 40 10.17 11.91 -6.33
C LEU A 40 11.12 12.32 -7.47
N GLY A 41 11.15 11.57 -8.56
CA GLY A 41 11.96 11.87 -9.75
C GLY A 41 13.40 11.34 -9.68
N HIS A 42 13.73 10.51 -8.71
CA HIS A 42 15.04 9.86 -8.56
C HIS A 42 14.93 8.43 -8.03
N GLY A 43 15.95 7.62 -8.31
CA GLY A 43 15.97 6.20 -7.96
C GLY A 43 16.33 5.96 -6.49
N LEU A 44 16.18 4.69 -6.07
CA LEU A 44 16.39 4.23 -4.68
C LEU A 44 17.76 4.59 -4.07
N GLY A 45 18.79 4.84 -4.89
CA GLY A 45 20.13 5.22 -4.43
C GLY A 45 20.25 6.69 -4.01
N ASP A 46 19.33 7.55 -4.48
CA ASP A 46 19.38 9.01 -4.28
C ASP A 46 18.23 9.52 -3.39
N ILE A 47 17.39 8.63 -2.86
CA ILE A 47 16.31 9.01 -1.93
C ILE A 47 16.85 9.18 -0.51
N GLU A 48 16.32 10.17 0.21
CA GLU A 48 16.61 10.35 1.63
C GLU A 48 15.82 9.37 2.50
N ASP A 49 16.26 9.15 3.74
CA ASP A 49 15.63 8.17 4.66
C ASP A 49 14.13 8.46 4.88
N ASP A 50 13.75 9.74 5.04
CA ASP A 50 12.36 10.15 5.26
C ASP A 50 11.49 9.94 4.02
N GLU A 51 12.08 10.10 2.84
CA GLU A 51 11.42 9.88 1.56
C GLU A 51 11.18 8.38 1.31
N LEU A 52 12.15 7.54 1.67
CA LEU A 52 12.00 6.09 1.66
C LEU A 52 10.85 5.65 2.58
N VAL A 53 10.75 6.22 3.78
CA VAL A 53 9.63 5.96 4.70
C VAL A 53 8.29 6.30 4.04
N ALA A 54 8.19 7.46 3.39
CA ALA A 54 6.97 7.87 2.69
C ALA A 54 6.59 6.92 1.54
N ILE A 55 7.56 6.48 0.73
CA ILE A 55 7.32 5.50 -0.35
C ILE A 55 6.85 4.16 0.22
N LEU A 56 7.48 3.69 1.30
CA LEU A 56 7.13 2.43 1.94
C LEU A 56 5.70 2.46 2.51
N TYR A 57 5.33 3.54 3.21
CA TYR A 57 3.96 3.71 3.71
C TYR A 57 2.94 3.74 2.58
N ARG A 58 3.23 4.48 1.51
CA ARG A 58 2.37 4.51 0.32
C ARG A 58 2.18 3.10 -0.26
N HIS A 59 3.28 2.36 -0.46
CA HIS A 59 3.19 1.02 -1.02
C HIS A 59 2.41 0.07 -0.10
N ARG A 60 2.61 0.17 1.22
CA ARG A 60 1.85 -0.58 2.22
C ARG A 60 0.35 -0.29 2.14
N GLU A 61 -0.04 0.97 2.06
CA GLU A 61 -1.45 1.37 1.93
C GLU A 61 -2.08 0.81 0.65
N GLU A 62 -1.34 0.84 -0.47
CA GLU A 62 -1.79 0.23 -1.72
C GLU A 62 -1.99 -1.29 -1.58
N LEU A 63 -1.10 -1.99 -0.89
CA LEU A 63 -1.25 -3.44 -0.64
C LEU A 63 -2.43 -3.73 0.29
N VAL A 64 -2.60 -2.96 1.36
CA VAL A 64 -3.73 -3.08 2.29
C VAL A 64 -5.06 -2.84 1.59
N SER A 65 -5.11 -1.87 0.66
CA SER A 65 -6.32 -1.59 -0.11
C SER A 65 -6.75 -2.72 -1.07
N ARG A 66 -5.81 -3.61 -1.44
CA ARG A 66 -6.04 -4.75 -2.34
C ARG A 66 -6.44 -6.02 -1.61
N LEU A 67 -6.20 -6.08 -0.29
CA LEU A 67 -6.65 -7.20 0.51
C LEU A 67 -8.19 -7.26 0.43
N PRO A 68 -8.77 -8.43 0.12
CA PRO A 68 -10.21 -8.56 0.10
C PRO A 68 -10.77 -8.16 1.46
N ALA A 69 -11.81 -7.32 1.46
CA ALA A 69 -12.59 -7.05 2.66
C ALA A 69 -12.91 -8.39 3.30
N SER A 70 -12.59 -8.52 4.59
CA SER A 70 -12.84 -9.76 5.32
C SER A 70 -14.31 -10.16 5.10
N PRO A 71 -14.65 -11.44 4.92
CA PRO A 71 -16.04 -11.87 4.71
C PRO A 71 -17.00 -11.49 5.86
N ASN A 72 -16.46 -10.91 6.93
CA ASN A 72 -17.16 -10.43 8.12
C ASN A 72 -17.41 -8.91 8.16
N ASP A 73 -17.09 -8.17 7.10
CA ASP A 73 -17.58 -6.80 7.00
C ASP A 73 -19.11 -6.86 6.90
N PRO A 74 -19.86 -6.30 7.88
CA PRO A 74 -21.30 -6.28 7.78
C PRO A 74 -21.64 -5.49 6.53
N ILE A 75 -22.26 -6.19 5.57
CA ILE A 75 -22.86 -5.64 4.37
C ILE A 75 -23.45 -4.29 4.75
N ARG A 76 -22.88 -3.19 4.23
CA ARG A 76 -23.53 -1.87 4.30
C ARG A 76 -24.73 -1.92 3.35
N ASN A 77 -25.81 -2.53 3.84
CA ASN A 77 -27.13 -2.46 3.27
C ASN A 77 -27.63 -1.02 3.41
N THR A 78 -27.26 -0.19 2.43
CA THR A 78 -27.99 1.03 2.13
C THR A 78 -29.26 0.63 1.39
N GLY A 79 -30.29 0.37 2.17
CA GLY A 79 -31.62 0.14 1.65
C GLY A 79 -32.24 1.39 1.02
N THR A 80 -33.28 1.11 0.22
CA THR A 80 -34.47 1.92 -0.07
C THR A 80 -34.41 3.05 -1.11
N ALA A 81 -34.83 2.70 -2.33
CA ALA A 81 -35.99 3.31 -3.01
C ALA A 81 -36.56 2.25 -3.98
N SER A 82 -37.55 1.46 -3.54
CA SER A 82 -39.00 1.70 -3.71
C SER A 82 -39.48 1.57 -5.16
N LEU A 83 -40.29 0.53 -5.36
CA LEU A 83 -41.11 0.20 -6.52
C LEU A 83 -41.81 1.43 -7.16
N VAL A 84 -41.83 1.48 -8.49
CA VAL A 84 -43.10 1.66 -9.22
C VAL A 84 -43.02 1.00 -10.61
N SER A 85 -43.80 -0.07 -10.78
CA SER A 85 -44.26 -0.52 -12.09
C SER A 85 -45.48 0.34 -12.43
N ALA A 86 -45.43 1.06 -13.54
CA ALA A 86 -46.59 1.72 -14.12
C ALA A 86 -46.99 0.93 -15.38
N ASP A 87 -48.11 0.22 -15.28
CA ASP A 87 -48.88 -0.36 -16.38
C ASP A 87 -50.03 0.62 -16.68
N SER A 88 -50.17 1.01 -17.95
CA SER A 88 -51.39 1.54 -18.58
C SER A 88 -51.25 1.46 -20.09
#